data_AF-A0A1Y4T096-F1
#
_entry.id   AF-A0A1Y4T096-F1
#
_cell.length_a   1.000
_cell.length_b   1.000
_cell.length_c   1.000
_cell.angle_alpha   90.00
_cell.angle_beta   90.00
_cell.angle_gamma   90.00
#
_symmetry.space_group_name_H-M   'P 1'
#
loop_
_entity.id
_entity.type
_entity.pdbx_description
1 polymer ?
#
loop_
_entity_poly.entity_id
_entity_poly.type
_entity_poly.pdbx_seq_one_letter_code
_entity_poly.pdbx_strand_id
1 'polypeptide(L)'
;MAQSKPIITPENLQVALDELKTRVVRPEAGKGLSTNDLTDELKAKYDQAAQKVDSISVPTKVSQLENDSKYQTESQVTSAINAKVSSVYKPGGSIAFASLPELSASVLGMVYNVTDAFTTTTDFVDGSGKKYPAGTNVVVVDAGSGSYKFDVLAGFVDLSGYATTSAMNSAIATAKSEAISSANSSTDGKLADYVKSADLVPVTTEEIQAMFDGWDA
;
A
#
# COMPACT_ATOMS: atom_id res chain seq x y z
N MET A 1 -44.07 -72.28 -65.03
CA MET A 1 -43.79 -72.37 -66.48
C MET A 1 -42.83 -71.25 -66.83
N ALA A 2 -41.57 -71.56 -67.13
CA ALA A 2 -40.62 -70.54 -67.57
C ALA A 2 -41.06 -70.07 -68.97
N GLN A 3 -41.39 -68.79 -69.14
CA GLN A 3 -41.61 -68.24 -70.46
C GLN A 3 -40.29 -68.34 -71.23
N SER A 4 -40.29 -69.10 -72.33
CA SER A 4 -39.14 -69.18 -73.24
C SER A 4 -38.85 -67.76 -73.75
N LYS A 5 -37.65 -67.24 -73.47
CA LYS A 5 -37.23 -65.95 -74.02
C LYS A 5 -37.23 -66.05 -75.55
N PRO A 6 -37.89 -65.14 -76.28
CA PRO A 6 -37.89 -65.17 -77.73
C PRO A 6 -36.45 -65.07 -78.25
N ILE A 7 -36.10 -65.93 -79.21
CA ILE A 7 -34.82 -65.86 -79.90
C ILE A 7 -34.81 -64.55 -80.70
N ILE A 8 -33.79 -63.73 -80.50
CA ILE A 8 -33.63 -62.48 -81.26
C ILE A 8 -33.18 -62.84 -82.68
N THR A 9 -33.99 -62.45 -83.66
CA THR A 9 -33.74 -62.59 -85.10
C THR A 9 -33.46 -61.21 -85.71
N PRO A 10 -32.87 -61.12 -86.92
CA PRO A 10 -32.66 -59.83 -87.58
C PRO A 10 -33.93 -59.00 -87.73
N GLU A 11 -35.09 -59.66 -87.89
CA GLU A 11 -36.40 -59.03 -88.08
C GLU A 11 -36.96 -58.39 -86.80
N ASN A 12 -36.60 -58.91 -85.61
CA ASN A 12 -37.12 -58.41 -84.33
C ASN A 12 -36.06 -57.68 -83.46
N LEU A 13 -34.81 -57.60 -83.95
CA LEU A 13 -33.69 -56.98 -83.23
C LEU A 13 -33.98 -55.53 -82.82
N GLN A 14 -34.61 -54.75 -83.69
CA GLN A 14 -34.91 -53.34 -83.39
C GLN A 14 -35.95 -53.20 -82.26
N VAL A 15 -36.99 -54.03 -82.29
CA VAL A 15 -38.02 -54.07 -81.23
C VAL A 15 -37.39 -54.51 -79.90
N ALA A 16 -36.55 -55.53 -79.92
CA ALA A 16 -35.83 -56.00 -78.74
C ALA A 16 -34.87 -54.93 -78.18
N LEU A 17 -34.20 -54.15 -79.05
CA LEU A 17 -33.35 -53.02 -78.64
C LEU A 17 -34.17 -51.89 -78.02
N ASP A 18 -35.33 -51.58 -78.57
CA ASP A 18 -36.18 -50.50 -78.05
C ASP A 18 -36.84 -50.89 -76.72
N GLU A 19 -37.27 -52.14 -76.57
CA GLU A 19 -37.67 -52.68 -75.26
C GLU A 19 -36.53 -52.62 -74.25
N LEU A 20 -35.31 -53.00 -74.64
CA LEU A 20 -34.15 -52.93 -73.74
C LEU A 20 -33.88 -51.48 -73.27
N LYS A 21 -34.01 -50.48 -74.15
CA LYS A 21 -33.86 -49.05 -73.82
C LYS A 21 -34.90 -48.53 -72.82
N THR A 22 -36.05 -49.20 -72.68
CA THR A 22 -37.06 -48.87 -71.66
C THR A 22 -36.82 -49.58 -70.32
N ARG A 23 -36.01 -50.64 -70.32
CA ARG A 23 -35.77 -51.50 -69.15
C ARG A 23 -34.42 -51.23 -68.47
N VAL A 24 -33.58 -50.37 -69.05
CA VAL A 24 -32.32 -49.92 -68.45
C VAL A 24 -32.52 -48.60 -67.72
N VAL A 25 -31.83 -48.44 -66.58
CA VAL A 25 -31.68 -47.15 -65.93
C VAL A 25 -30.78 -46.28 -66.80
N ARG A 26 -31.19 -45.03 -67.07
CA ARG A 26 -30.40 -44.08 -67.86
C ARG A 26 -29.67 -43.12 -66.92
N PRO A 27 -28.36 -42.87 -67.11
CA PRO A 27 -27.69 -41.81 -66.38
C PRO A 27 -28.25 -40.44 -66.80
N GLU A 28 -28.43 -39.56 -65.83
CA GLU A 28 -28.58 -38.13 -66.12
C GLU A 28 -27.23 -37.57 -66.59
N ALA A 29 -27.24 -36.51 -67.40
CA ALA A 29 -26.01 -35.91 -67.91
C ALA A 29 -25.09 -35.50 -66.74
N GLY A 30 -23.93 -36.13 -66.64
CA GLY A 30 -22.94 -35.89 -65.57
C GLY A 30 -23.03 -36.83 -64.36
N LYS A 31 -23.90 -37.86 -64.37
CA LYS A 31 -24.02 -38.87 -63.30
C LYS A 31 -23.61 -40.25 -63.82
N GLY A 32 -22.88 -41.02 -63.00
CA GLY A 32 -22.48 -42.40 -63.33
C GLY A 32 -23.49 -43.41 -62.77
N LEU A 33 -23.72 -44.54 -63.47
CA LEU A 33 -24.63 -45.61 -63.02
C LEU A 33 -24.16 -46.37 -61.75
N SER A 34 -22.92 -46.14 -61.32
CA SER A 34 -22.30 -46.86 -60.21
C SER A 34 -21.43 -45.92 -59.36
N THR A 35 -22.04 -45.14 -58.48
CA THR A 35 -21.42 -44.72 -57.20
C THR A 35 -22.44 -43.87 -56.46
N ASN A 36 -23.09 -44.46 -55.44
CA ASN A 36 -23.81 -43.77 -54.37
C ASN A 36 -24.31 -42.36 -54.73
N ASP A 37 -25.34 -42.28 -55.56
CA ASP A 37 -26.05 -41.04 -55.83
C ASP A 37 -26.82 -40.66 -54.56
N LEU A 38 -26.15 -39.97 -53.64
CA LEU A 38 -26.82 -39.20 -52.60
C LEU A 38 -27.86 -38.35 -53.34
N THR A 39 -29.15 -38.59 -53.08
CA THR A 39 -30.23 -37.77 -53.64
C THR A 39 -29.92 -36.29 -53.38
N ASP A 40 -30.40 -35.37 -54.22
CA ASP A 40 -30.10 -33.93 -54.05
C ASP A 40 -30.41 -33.44 -52.61
N GLU A 41 -31.41 -34.04 -51.97
CA GLU A 41 -31.77 -33.81 -50.59
C GLU A 41 -30.69 -34.29 -49.59
N LEU A 42 -30.09 -35.45 -49.83
CA LEU A 42 -29.05 -36.02 -48.98
C LEU A 42 -27.72 -35.28 -49.17
N LYS A 43 -27.43 -34.83 -50.40
CA LYS A 43 -26.32 -33.93 -50.69
C LYS A 43 -26.50 -32.58 -49.98
N ALA A 44 -27.70 -32.01 -50.03
CA ALA A 44 -27.99 -30.77 -49.31
C ALA A 44 -27.81 -30.90 -47.79
N LYS A 45 -28.22 -32.04 -47.19
CA LYS A 45 -28.00 -32.32 -45.77
C LYS A 45 -26.51 -32.47 -45.42
N TYR A 46 -25.73 -33.11 -46.29
CA TYR A 46 -24.28 -33.22 -46.13
C TYR A 46 -23.59 -31.85 -46.22
N ASP A 47 -23.92 -31.05 -47.24
CA ASP A 47 -23.33 -29.72 -47.44
C ASP A 47 -23.70 -28.78 -46.26
N GLN A 48 -24.92 -28.88 -45.73
CA GLN A 48 -25.32 -28.16 -44.51
C GLN A 48 -24.56 -28.62 -43.26
N ALA A 49 -24.30 -29.91 -43.12
CA ALA A 49 -23.52 -30.44 -42.00
C ALA A 49 -22.05 -29.99 -42.09
N ALA A 50 -21.46 -30.02 -43.28
CA ALA A 50 -20.10 -29.53 -43.53
C ALA A 50 -19.95 -28.04 -43.19
N GLN A 51 -20.88 -27.20 -43.64
CA GLN A 51 -20.89 -25.76 -43.31
C GLN A 51 -21.02 -25.50 -41.80
N LYS A 52 -21.83 -26.29 -41.09
CA LYS A 52 -21.93 -26.17 -39.63
C LYS A 52 -20.61 -26.50 -38.95
N VAL A 53 -19.89 -27.51 -39.41
CA VAL A 53 -18.58 -27.89 -38.86
C VAL A 53 -17.56 -26.78 -39.07
N ASP A 54 -17.51 -26.16 -40.26
CA ASP A 54 -16.59 -25.05 -40.54
C ASP A 54 -16.87 -23.79 -39.71
N SER A 55 -18.13 -23.61 -39.26
CA SER A 55 -18.53 -22.49 -38.41
C SER A 55 -18.20 -22.67 -36.93
N ILE A 56 -17.81 -23.87 -36.49
CA ILE A 56 -17.47 -24.14 -35.09
C ILE A 56 -16.04 -23.67 -34.84
N SER A 57 -15.91 -22.53 -34.16
CA SER A 57 -14.64 -22.12 -33.57
C SER A 57 -14.45 -22.83 -32.23
N VAL A 58 -13.60 -23.86 -32.19
CA VAL A 58 -13.18 -24.51 -30.94
C VAL A 58 -12.00 -23.71 -30.35
N PRO A 59 -12.13 -23.14 -29.15
CA PRO A 59 -11.01 -22.48 -28.48
C PRO A 59 -9.82 -23.44 -28.34
N THR A 60 -8.66 -23.03 -28.83
CA THR A 60 -7.38 -23.78 -28.72
C THR A 60 -6.49 -23.24 -27.61
N LYS A 61 -6.82 -22.07 -27.05
CA LYS A 61 -6.12 -21.44 -25.93
C LYS A 61 -7.12 -20.98 -24.88
N VAL A 62 -6.72 -21.07 -23.61
CA VAL A 62 -7.52 -20.58 -22.48
C VAL A 62 -7.85 -19.09 -22.62
N SER A 63 -6.98 -18.29 -23.24
CA SER A 63 -7.23 -16.85 -23.49
C SER A 63 -8.38 -16.56 -24.46
N GLN A 64 -8.89 -17.57 -25.16
CA GLN A 64 -10.06 -17.43 -26.04
C GLN A 64 -11.37 -17.75 -25.31
N LEU A 65 -11.29 -18.20 -24.05
CA LEU A 65 -12.45 -18.43 -23.21
C LEU A 65 -12.82 -17.14 -22.50
N GLU A 66 -14.09 -16.75 -22.62
CA GLU A 66 -14.66 -15.72 -21.77
C GLU A 66 -15.05 -16.32 -20.42
N ASN A 67 -14.92 -15.52 -19.36
CA ASN A 67 -15.28 -15.96 -18.01
C ASN A 67 -16.80 -16.11 -17.90
N ASP A 68 -17.27 -17.17 -17.25
CA ASP A 68 -18.71 -17.32 -17.02
C ASP A 68 -19.23 -16.39 -15.91
N SER A 69 -20.55 -16.21 -15.81
CA SER A 69 -21.16 -15.30 -14.83
C SER A 69 -20.99 -15.72 -13.36
N LYS A 70 -20.47 -16.92 -13.07
CA LYS A 70 -20.24 -17.42 -11.69
C LYS A 70 -18.79 -17.26 -11.25
N TYR A 71 -17.87 -16.93 -12.15
CA TYR A 71 -16.46 -16.67 -11.84
C TYR A 71 -16.14 -15.18 -11.83
N GLN A 72 -15.11 -14.82 -11.07
CA GLN A 72 -14.67 -13.44 -10.92
C GLN A 72 -13.60 -13.11 -11.96
N THR A 73 -13.66 -11.90 -12.51
CA THR A 73 -12.58 -11.33 -13.32
C THR A 73 -11.42 -10.86 -12.43
N GLU A 74 -10.24 -10.65 -13.02
CA GLU A 74 -9.08 -10.08 -12.33
C GLU A 74 -9.40 -8.76 -11.61
N SER A 75 -10.21 -7.90 -12.25
CA SER A 75 -10.66 -6.64 -11.66
C SER A 75 -11.54 -6.85 -10.42
N GLN A 76 -12.47 -7.81 -10.47
CA GLN A 76 -13.34 -8.14 -9.35
C GLN A 76 -12.57 -8.75 -8.18
N VAL A 77 -11.60 -9.64 -8.46
CA VAL A 77 -10.73 -10.23 -7.44
C VAL A 77 -9.89 -9.14 -6.78
N THR A 78 -9.24 -8.28 -7.57
CA THR A 78 -8.45 -7.15 -7.05
C THR A 78 -9.29 -6.22 -6.19
N SER A 79 -10.50 -5.87 -6.65
CA SER A 79 -11.41 -5.00 -5.90
C SER A 79 -11.86 -5.64 -4.58
N ALA A 80 -12.22 -6.93 -4.59
CA ALA A 80 -12.65 -7.65 -3.39
C ALA A 80 -11.52 -7.82 -2.37
N ILE A 81 -10.28 -8.06 -2.82
CA ILE A 81 -9.10 -8.15 -1.97
C ILE A 81 -8.79 -6.79 -1.34
N ASN A 82 -8.75 -5.72 -2.14
CA ASN A 82 -8.51 -4.36 -1.65
C ASN A 82 -9.56 -3.91 -0.63
N ALA A 83 -10.82 -4.29 -0.85
CA ALA A 83 -11.89 -4.01 0.10
C ALA A 83 -11.73 -4.77 1.44
N LYS A 84 -11.16 -5.98 1.42
CA LYS A 84 -11.06 -6.86 2.60
C LYS A 84 -9.77 -6.69 3.42
N VAL A 85 -8.66 -6.30 2.79
CA VAL A 85 -7.34 -6.32 3.45
C VAL A 85 -7.04 -5.05 4.27
N SER A 86 -7.75 -3.92 4.08
CA SER A 86 -7.12 -2.64 4.45
C SER A 86 -8.06 -1.45 4.73
N SER A 87 -9.22 -1.66 5.36
CA SER A 87 -10.23 -0.59 5.38
C SER A 87 -9.86 0.68 6.16
N VAL A 88 -8.83 0.64 7.05
CA VAL A 88 -8.38 1.83 7.79
C VAL A 88 -6.87 2.06 7.71
N TYR A 89 -6.06 1.03 7.95
CA TYR A 89 -4.59 1.13 7.96
C TYR A 89 -3.95 0.18 6.94
N LYS A 90 -3.11 0.74 6.06
CA LYS A 90 -2.42 0.07 4.95
C LYS A 90 -0.90 0.18 5.17
N PRO A 91 -0.09 -0.85 4.87
CA PRO A 91 1.36 -0.72 5.01
C PRO A 91 1.95 0.19 3.91
N GLY A 92 2.56 1.30 4.32
CA GLY A 92 3.28 2.25 3.45
C GLY A 92 4.80 2.02 3.40
N GLY A 93 5.35 1.21 4.32
CA GLY A 93 6.78 0.88 4.40
C GLY A 93 7.57 1.79 5.35
N SER A 94 8.90 1.69 5.29
CA SER A 94 9.83 2.53 6.06
C SER A 94 10.51 3.54 5.15
N ILE A 95 10.37 4.84 5.43
CA ILE A 95 10.86 5.93 4.58
C ILE A 95 11.39 7.09 5.42
N ALA A 96 12.27 7.91 4.82
CA ALA A 96 12.72 9.16 5.40
C ALA A 96 11.58 10.18 5.51
N PHE A 97 11.67 11.11 6.47
CA PHE A 97 10.62 12.12 6.66
C PHE A 97 10.40 12.99 5.40
N ALA A 98 11.50 13.35 4.72
CA ALA A 98 11.46 14.12 3.48
C ALA A 98 10.89 13.34 2.28
N SER A 99 10.71 12.01 2.42
CA SER A 99 10.18 11.13 1.38
C SER A 99 8.73 10.74 1.61
N LEU A 100 8.07 11.30 2.64
CA LEU A 100 6.63 11.14 2.84
C LEU A 100 5.88 11.54 1.55
N PRO A 101 4.84 10.79 1.15
CA PRO A 101 4.14 11.03 -0.11
C PRO A 101 3.36 12.33 -0.07
N GLU A 102 2.99 12.81 -1.25
CA GLU A 102 1.98 13.88 -1.35
C GLU A 102 0.63 13.39 -0.82
N LEU A 103 0.00 14.23 0.01
CA LEU A 103 -1.26 13.93 0.68
C LEU A 103 -2.43 13.92 -0.32
N SER A 104 -3.05 12.75 -0.49
CA SER A 104 -4.18 12.57 -1.40
C SER A 104 -5.05 11.38 -1.03
N ALA A 105 -6.22 11.26 -1.66
CA ALA A 105 -7.12 10.12 -1.51
C ALA A 105 -6.44 8.77 -1.83
N SER A 106 -5.45 8.77 -2.73
CA SER A 106 -4.75 7.56 -3.16
C SER A 106 -3.88 6.93 -2.07
N VAL A 107 -3.39 7.75 -1.13
CA VAL A 107 -2.53 7.31 -0.02
C VAL A 107 -3.28 7.26 1.31
N LEU A 108 -4.60 7.48 1.31
CA LEU A 108 -5.43 7.44 2.52
C LEU A 108 -5.29 6.09 3.25
N GLY A 109 -5.00 6.16 4.54
CA GLY A 109 -4.79 5.02 5.42
C GLY A 109 -3.39 4.41 5.34
N MET A 110 -2.49 4.88 4.46
CA MET A 110 -1.11 4.38 4.42
C MET A 110 -0.36 4.77 5.70
N VAL A 111 0.29 3.78 6.33
CA VAL A 111 1.11 3.89 7.52
C VAL A 111 2.58 3.77 7.15
N TYR A 112 3.35 4.81 7.45
CA TYR A 112 4.77 4.88 7.20
C TYR A 112 5.53 4.85 8.52
N ASN A 113 6.55 3.99 8.59
CA ASN A 113 7.56 4.06 9.64
C ASN A 113 8.61 5.10 9.24
N VAL A 114 8.66 6.24 9.92
CA VAL A 114 9.60 7.32 9.57
C VAL A 114 10.99 7.02 10.14
N THR A 115 11.99 6.88 9.28
CA THR A 115 13.33 6.42 9.69
C THR A 115 14.16 7.47 10.40
N ASP A 116 13.83 8.75 10.22
CA ASP A 116 14.54 9.88 10.82
C ASP A 116 13.76 10.47 12.00
N ALA A 117 14.47 11.09 12.93
CA ALA A 117 13.81 12.02 13.84
C ALA A 117 13.27 13.21 13.03
N PHE A 118 12.05 13.64 13.32
CA PHE A 118 11.39 14.69 12.54
C PHE A 118 10.66 15.70 13.42
N THR A 119 10.35 16.84 12.80
CA THR A 119 9.47 17.86 13.37
C THR A 119 8.23 17.96 12.49
N THR A 120 7.05 17.91 13.08
CA THR A 120 5.78 18.01 12.33
C THR A 120 5.69 19.33 11.57
N THR A 121 5.03 19.28 10.42
CA THR A 121 4.69 20.45 9.59
C THR A 121 3.20 20.78 9.73
N THR A 122 2.71 21.76 8.96
CA THR A 122 1.28 22.07 8.83
C THR A 122 0.46 20.93 8.25
N ASP A 123 1.11 19.94 7.65
CA ASP A 123 0.49 18.76 7.04
C ASP A 123 0.10 17.71 8.07
N PHE A 124 0.50 17.89 9.34
CA PHE A 124 0.14 17.00 10.44
C PHE A 124 -1.12 17.46 11.16
N VAL A 125 -1.93 16.52 11.64
CA VAL A 125 -3.11 16.79 12.49
C VAL A 125 -2.73 17.58 13.74
N ASP A 126 -1.56 17.26 14.29
CA ASP A 126 -0.97 17.90 15.46
C ASP A 126 -0.45 19.33 15.24
N GLY A 127 -0.49 19.82 14.00
CA GLY A 127 0.13 21.08 13.61
C GLY A 127 1.66 21.02 13.60
N SER A 128 2.30 22.14 13.28
CA SER A 128 3.76 22.22 13.14
C SER A 128 4.50 22.36 14.46
N GLY A 129 5.71 21.79 14.56
CA GLY A 129 6.67 22.07 15.63
C GLY A 129 6.80 20.97 16.70
N LYS A 130 6.02 19.89 16.64
CA LYS A 130 6.18 18.74 17.54
C LYS A 130 7.32 17.86 17.05
N LYS A 131 8.22 17.45 17.95
CA LYS A 131 9.38 16.62 17.64
C LYS A 131 9.09 15.16 17.97
N TYR A 132 9.43 14.27 17.06
CA TYR A 132 9.30 12.82 17.22
C TYR A 132 10.62 12.12 16.91
N PRO A 133 10.98 11.04 17.63
CA PRO A 133 12.18 10.27 17.36
C PRO A 133 12.05 9.44 16.07
N ALA A 134 13.19 9.00 15.54
CA ALA A 134 13.26 7.99 14.49
C ALA A 134 12.49 6.71 14.88
N GLY A 135 11.85 6.08 13.89
CA GLY A 135 11.00 4.90 14.09
C GLY A 135 9.56 5.24 14.48
N THR A 136 9.16 6.51 14.44
CA THR A 136 7.78 6.92 14.72
C THR A 136 6.89 6.60 13.51
N ASN A 137 5.79 5.89 13.76
CA ASN A 137 4.79 5.58 12.73
C ASN A 137 3.86 6.78 12.50
N VAL A 138 3.60 7.10 11.24
CA VAL A 138 2.64 8.13 10.82
C VAL A 138 1.65 7.54 9.82
N VAL A 139 0.39 7.94 9.89
CA VAL A 139 -0.67 7.50 8.97
C VAL A 139 -1.22 8.69 8.19
N VAL A 140 -1.65 8.50 6.95
CA VAL A 140 -2.47 9.49 6.24
C VAL A 140 -3.95 9.34 6.62
N VAL A 141 -4.55 10.40 7.15
CA VAL A 141 -5.98 10.48 7.52
C VAL A 141 -6.71 11.56 6.73
N ASP A 142 -8.03 11.44 6.64
CA ASP A 142 -8.91 12.55 6.22
C ASP A 142 -9.24 13.41 7.44
N ALA A 143 -8.70 14.62 7.51
CA ALA A 143 -8.95 15.59 8.59
C ALA A 143 -10.29 16.33 8.42
N GLY A 144 -11.08 15.97 7.40
CA GLY A 144 -12.41 16.48 7.14
C GLY A 144 -12.57 17.01 5.71
N SER A 145 -13.69 16.66 5.08
CA SER A 145 -14.08 17.15 3.75
C SER A 145 -13.03 16.93 2.66
N GLY A 146 -12.26 15.83 2.71
CA GLY A 146 -11.21 15.53 1.72
C GLY A 146 -9.90 16.28 1.95
N SER A 147 -9.69 16.85 3.14
CA SER A 147 -8.43 17.47 3.54
C SER A 147 -7.53 16.45 4.21
N TYR A 148 -6.58 15.89 3.48
CA TYR A 148 -5.70 14.84 4.00
C TYR A 148 -4.58 15.42 4.87
N LYS A 149 -4.23 14.73 5.96
CA LYS A 149 -3.14 15.08 6.88
C LYS A 149 -2.42 13.83 7.37
N PHE A 150 -1.19 13.99 7.86
CA PHE A 150 -0.50 12.96 8.61
C PHE A 150 -0.95 12.97 10.08
N ASP A 151 -1.31 11.83 10.63
CA ASP A 151 -1.51 11.61 12.06
C ASP A 151 -0.39 10.75 12.62
N VAL A 152 0.12 11.12 13.79
CA VAL A 152 1.26 10.45 14.41
C VAL A 152 0.75 9.36 15.34
N LEU A 153 1.10 8.10 15.07
CA LEU A 153 0.66 6.94 15.86
C LEU A 153 1.55 6.68 17.09
N ALA A 154 2.27 7.70 17.56
CA ALA A 154 3.06 7.59 18.77
C ALA A 154 2.17 7.77 20.01
N GLY A 155 2.33 6.90 21.00
CA GLY A 155 1.78 7.18 22.32
C GLY A 155 2.44 8.43 22.90
N PHE A 156 1.64 9.43 23.25
CA PHE A 156 2.14 10.58 24.01
C PHE A 156 2.52 10.12 25.42
N VAL A 157 3.78 10.29 25.80
CA VAL A 157 4.18 10.26 27.20
C VAL A 157 4.15 11.70 27.70
N ASP A 158 3.14 12.05 28.48
CA ASP A 158 3.09 13.34 29.15
C ASP A 158 4.18 13.41 30.22
N LEU A 159 5.21 14.22 29.96
CA LEU A 159 6.29 14.49 30.89
C LEU A 159 6.19 15.88 31.52
N SER A 160 5.07 16.57 31.36
CA SER A 160 4.87 17.93 31.91
C SER A 160 4.97 17.98 33.44
N GLY A 161 4.74 16.85 34.12
CA GLY A 161 4.96 16.70 35.56
C GLY A 161 6.44 16.58 35.97
N TYR A 162 7.37 16.43 35.02
CA TYR A 162 8.80 16.32 35.29
C TYR A 162 9.52 17.64 35.03
N ALA A 163 10.42 18.01 35.94
CA ALA A 163 11.27 19.18 35.76
C ALA A 163 12.23 18.98 34.57
N THR A 164 12.39 20.01 33.74
CA THR A 164 13.42 20.02 32.71
C THR A 164 14.81 20.05 33.36
N THR A 165 15.85 19.59 32.64
CA THR A 165 17.24 19.71 33.11
C THR A 165 17.58 21.17 33.43
N SER A 166 17.07 22.13 32.65
CA SER A 166 17.25 23.56 32.92
C SER A 166 16.61 23.96 34.24
N ALA A 167 15.35 23.58 34.48
CA ALA A 167 14.64 23.89 35.72
C ALA A 167 15.34 23.25 36.94
N MET A 168 15.80 22.00 36.81
CA MET A 168 16.54 21.30 37.85
C MET A 168 17.89 21.97 38.13
N ASN A 169 18.63 22.38 37.10
CA ASN A 169 19.89 23.10 37.26
C ASN A 169 19.69 24.45 37.96
N SER A 170 18.64 25.19 37.58
CA SER A 170 18.27 26.44 38.26
C SER A 170 17.91 26.21 39.73
N ALA A 171 17.08 25.21 40.03
CA ALA A 171 16.70 24.88 41.41
C ALA A 171 17.91 24.47 42.28
N ILE A 172 18.83 23.67 41.72
CA ILE A 172 20.08 23.28 42.40
C ILE A 172 20.96 24.52 42.67
N ALA A 173 21.08 25.43 41.70
CA ALA A 173 21.86 26.66 41.87
C ALA A 173 21.28 27.55 42.97
N THR A 174 19.96 27.73 43.00
CA THR A 174 19.26 28.47 44.05
C THR A 174 19.48 27.84 45.41
N ALA A 175 19.18 26.54 45.56
CA ALA A 175 19.35 25.82 46.82
C ALA A 175 20.80 25.89 47.35
N LYS A 176 21.79 25.82 46.44
CA LYS A 176 23.20 25.98 46.80
C LYS A 176 23.51 27.39 47.31
N SER A 177 22.99 28.42 46.65
CA SER A 177 23.20 29.82 47.07
C SER A 177 22.56 30.10 48.43
N GLU A 178 21.34 29.61 48.66
CA GLU A 178 20.63 29.73 49.94
C GLU A 178 21.36 29.01 51.08
N ALA A 179 21.87 27.79 50.82
CA ALA A 179 22.64 27.04 51.80
C ALA A 179 23.96 27.74 52.17
N ILE A 180 24.69 28.29 51.19
CA ILE A 180 25.91 29.07 51.44
C ILE A 180 25.59 30.33 52.27
N SER A 181 24.53 31.05 51.90
CA SER A 181 24.12 32.27 52.60
C SER A 181 23.74 31.99 54.06
N SER A 182 23.03 30.88 54.30
CA SER A 182 22.65 30.44 55.64
C SER A 182 23.87 30.05 56.48
N ALA A 183 24.84 29.34 55.87
CA ALA A 183 26.08 28.96 56.54
C ALA A 183 26.94 30.18 56.90
N ASN A 184 27.06 31.15 56.00
CA ASN A 184 27.77 32.41 56.26
C ASN A 184 27.09 33.20 57.37
N SER A 185 25.78 33.38 57.32
CA SER A 185 25.02 34.09 58.36
C SER A 185 25.18 33.44 59.74
N SER A 186 25.16 32.10 59.80
CA SER A 186 25.42 31.38 61.05
C SER A 186 26.85 31.56 61.54
N THR A 187 27.82 31.67 60.64
CA THR A 187 29.23 31.88 60.96
C THR A 187 29.43 33.30 61.50
N ASP A 188 28.91 34.30 60.81
CA ASP A 188 28.96 35.71 61.22
C ASP A 188 28.30 35.92 62.59
N GLY A 189 27.14 35.30 62.83
CA GLY A 189 26.48 35.33 64.13
C GLY A 189 27.34 34.76 65.26
N LYS A 190 28.03 33.63 65.01
CA LYS A 190 28.98 33.06 65.99
C LYS A 190 30.21 33.95 66.19
N LEU A 191 30.76 34.53 65.13
CA LEU A 191 31.93 35.41 65.23
C LEU A 191 31.61 36.68 66.03
N ALA A 192 30.40 37.22 65.92
CA ALA A 192 29.97 38.40 66.66
C ALA A 192 30.02 38.19 68.19
N ASP A 193 29.81 36.96 68.68
CA ASP A 193 29.92 36.63 70.10
C ASP A 193 31.38 36.56 70.60
N TYR A 194 32.32 36.22 69.72
CA TYR A 194 33.76 36.12 70.04
C TYR A 194 34.52 37.43 69.85
N VAL A 195 34.20 38.17 68.79
CA VAL A 195 34.83 39.44 68.43
C VAL A 195 33.78 40.53 68.55
N LYS A 196 33.68 41.12 69.74
CA LYS A 196 32.78 42.26 69.95
C LYS A 196 33.41 43.46 69.26
N SER A 197 32.70 44.08 68.32
CA SER A 197 33.15 45.30 67.65
C SER A 197 33.48 46.45 68.62
N ALA A 198 32.85 46.44 69.80
CA ALA A 198 33.17 47.36 70.90
C ALA A 198 34.56 47.15 71.51
N ASP A 199 35.13 45.93 71.39
CA ASP A 199 36.46 45.58 71.90
C ASP A 199 37.55 45.78 70.83
N LEU A 200 37.17 46.06 69.58
CA LEU A 200 38.10 46.41 68.51
C LEU A 200 38.46 47.90 68.62
N VAL A 201 39.68 48.18 69.06
CA VAL A 201 40.23 49.54 69.03
C VAL A 201 40.87 49.76 67.65
N PRO A 202 40.34 50.67 66.81
CA PRO A 202 40.98 51.01 65.55
C PRO A 202 42.33 51.69 65.84
N VAL A 203 43.42 51.11 65.35
CA VAL A 203 44.75 51.70 65.45
C VAL A 203 44.92 52.72 64.33
N THR A 204 45.24 53.95 64.70
CA THR A 204 45.52 55.05 63.78
C THR A 204 46.88 54.88 63.11
N THR A 205 47.07 55.52 61.94
CA THR A 205 48.36 55.48 61.23
C THR A 205 49.48 56.09 62.07
N GLU A 206 49.15 57.08 62.90
CA GLU A 206 50.04 57.72 63.86
C GLU A 206 50.47 56.76 64.99
N GLU A 207 49.55 55.97 65.53
CA GLU A 207 49.86 54.95 66.55
C GLU A 207 50.73 53.82 65.99
N ILE A 208 50.50 53.41 64.74
CA ILE A 208 51.36 52.43 64.04
C ILE A 208 52.77 52.99 63.92
N GLN A 209 52.92 54.23 63.44
CA GLN A 209 54.23 54.87 63.28
C GLN A 209 54.99 54.94 64.62
N ALA A 210 54.29 55.32 65.70
CA ALA A 210 54.88 55.41 67.04
C ALA A 210 55.38 54.05 67.58
N MET A 211 54.75 52.92 67.20
CA MET A 211 55.21 51.59 67.58
C MET A 211 56.51 51.18 66.89
N PHE A 212 56.75 51.65 65.67
CA PHE A 212 57.98 51.36 64.91
C PHE A 212 59.12 52.31 65.27
N ASP A 213 58.82 53.59 65.52
CA ASP A 213 59.83 54.59 65.92
C ASP A 213 60.48 54.24 67.28
N GLY A 214 59.78 53.51 68.14
CA GLY A 214 60.31 53.01 69.41
C GLY A 214 61.28 51.82 69.30
N TRP A 215 61.52 51.29 68.10
CA TRP A 215 62.41 50.13 67.86
C TRP A 215 63.78 50.51 67.30
N ASP A 216 63.94 51.77 66.85
CA ASP A 216 65.20 52.31 66.30
C ASP A 216 66.04 53.13 67.33
N ALA A 217 65.79 52.92 68.63
CA ALA A 217 66.57 53.49 69.75
C ALA A 217 67.23 52.40 70.59
#